data_AF-A0A7X5DA58-F1
#
_entry.id   AF-A0A7X5DA58-F1
#
_cell.length_a   1.000
_cell.length_b   1.000
_cell.length_c   1.000
_cell.angle_alpha   90.00
_cell.angle_beta   90.00
_cell.angle_gamma   90.00
#
_symmetry.space_group_name_H-M   'P 1'
#
loop_
_entity.id
_entity.type
_entity.pdbx_description
1 polymer ?
#
loop_
_entity_poly.entity_id
_entity_poly.type
_entity_poly.pdbx_seq_one_letter_code
_entity_poly.pdbx_strand_id
1 'polypeptide(L)'
;MNKQEFMNKVAEVTPKEKKIAVVSDTDYALVERVYTFHPAISETEGKRQIAELYVNFGMVLIMDMLPRAEVMAKKESELREARAALSRIQEEIEEIRRGGEL
;
A
#
# COMPACT_ATOMS: atom_id res chain seq x y z
N MET A 1 2.40 5.77 -5.35
CA MET A 1 2.81 7.10 -5.85
C MET A 1 4.27 7.28 -5.50
N ASN A 2 5.02 8.15 -6.17
CA ASN A 2 6.40 8.46 -5.78
C ASN A 2 6.47 9.63 -4.78
N LYS A 3 7.65 9.88 -4.19
CA LYS A 3 7.88 10.93 -3.20
C LYS A 3 7.51 12.33 -3.68
N GLN A 4 7.80 12.65 -4.94
CA GLN A 4 7.47 13.96 -5.51
C GLN A 4 5.96 14.13 -5.63
N GLU A 5 5.23 13.10 -6.10
CA GLU A 5 3.77 13.12 -6.13
C GLU A 5 3.17 13.30 -4.73
N PHE A 6 3.73 12.61 -3.73
CA PHE A 6 3.31 12.76 -2.34
C PHE A 6 3.54 14.19 -1.84
N MET A 7 4.73 14.76 -2.03
CA MET A 7 5.04 16.13 -1.61
C MET A 7 4.18 17.17 -2.34
N ASN A 8 3.84 16.93 -3.61
CA ASN A 8 2.93 17.79 -4.36
C ASN A 8 1.51 17.76 -3.74
N LYS A 9 1.00 16.58 -3.36
CA LYS A 9 -0.30 16.48 -2.68
C LYS A 9 -0.29 17.04 -1.27
N VAL A 10 0.82 16.87 -0.53
CA VAL A 10 1.01 17.55 0.75
C VAL A 10 0.93 19.06 0.55
N ALA A 11 1.62 19.63 -0.44
CA ALA A 11 1.54 21.07 -0.72
C ALA A 11 0.13 21.54 -1.10
N GLU A 12 -0.61 20.75 -1.88
CA GLU A 12 -1.99 21.04 -2.29
C GLU A 12 -2.98 21.08 -1.12
N VAL A 13 -2.83 20.18 -0.14
CA VAL A 13 -3.75 20.06 1.01
C VAL A 13 -3.25 20.80 2.25
N THR A 14 -2.07 21.40 2.21
CA THR A 14 -1.52 22.21 3.31
C THR A 14 -2.17 23.60 3.33
N PRO A 15 -2.75 24.05 4.45
CA PRO A 15 -3.23 25.43 4.59
C PRO A 15 -2.13 26.46 4.34
N LYS A 16 -2.46 27.63 3.77
CA LYS A 16 -1.47 28.64 3.35
C LYS A 16 -0.59 29.14 4.49
N GLU A 17 -1.08 29.07 5.71
CA GLU A 17 -0.41 29.53 6.94
C GLU A 17 0.53 28.47 7.52
N LYS A 18 0.47 27.23 7.03
CA LYS A 18 1.27 26.10 7.50
C LYS A 18 2.40 25.81 6.54
N LYS A 19 3.59 25.53 7.09
CA LYS A 19 4.74 25.06 6.33
C LYS A 19 5.08 23.63 6.74
N ILE A 20 5.13 22.74 5.76
CA ILE A 20 5.55 21.35 5.94
C ILE A 20 6.96 21.19 5.37
N ALA A 21 7.88 20.65 6.16
CA ALA A 21 9.22 20.35 5.70
C ALA A 21 9.22 19.19 4.69
N VAL A 22 10.24 19.14 3.84
CA VAL A 22 10.45 18.01 2.93
C VAL A 22 10.67 16.75 3.76
N VAL A 23 9.92 15.70 3.46
CA VAL A 23 10.03 14.40 4.12
C VAL A 23 11.34 13.73 3.74
N SER A 24 12.00 13.04 4.68
CA SER A 24 13.21 12.27 4.38
C SER A 24 12.89 11.05 3.49
N ASP A 25 13.88 10.43 2.86
CA ASP A 25 13.61 9.20 2.08
C ASP A 25 13.17 8.04 2.97
N THR A 26 13.73 7.95 4.19
CA THR A 26 13.36 6.96 5.19
C THR A 26 11.91 7.13 5.65
N ASP A 27 11.49 8.34 5.99
CA ASP A 27 10.11 8.61 6.39
C ASP A 27 9.14 8.38 5.23
N TYR A 28 9.54 8.76 4.02
CA TYR A 28 8.73 8.53 2.83
C TYR A 28 8.49 7.05 2.57
N ALA A 29 9.49 6.18 2.78
CA ALA A 29 9.29 4.73 2.63
C ALA A 29 8.19 4.19 3.57
N LEU A 30 8.07 4.75 4.78
CA LEU A 30 7.02 4.39 5.73
C LEU A 30 5.65 4.91 5.28
N VAL A 31 5.59 6.15 4.77
CA VAL A 31 4.38 6.72 4.18
C VAL A 31 3.91 5.88 2.99
N GLU A 32 4.82 5.50 2.10
CA GLU A 32 4.53 4.69 0.93
C GLU A 32 3.99 3.31 1.33
N ARG A 33 4.56 2.72 2.37
CA ARG A 33 4.09 1.44 2.92
C ARG A 33 2.65 1.55 3.44
N VAL A 34 2.34 2.59 4.21
CA VAL A 34 0.97 2.83 4.71
C VAL A 34 0.01 3.13 3.56
N TYR A 35 0.40 3.99 2.61
CA TYR A 35 -0.40 4.32 1.44
C TYR A 35 -0.76 3.08 0.61
N THR A 36 0.16 2.12 0.48
CA THR A 36 -0.03 0.96 -0.41
C THR A 36 -0.84 -0.14 0.25
N PHE A 37 -0.69 -0.38 1.56
CA PHE A 37 -1.23 -1.59 2.20
C PHE A 37 -2.22 -1.33 3.34
N HIS A 38 -2.36 -0.08 3.82
CA HIS A 38 -3.27 0.17 4.92
C HIS A 38 -4.72 0.11 4.45
N PRO A 39 -5.59 -0.72 5.06
CA PRO A 39 -6.91 -1.06 4.50
C PRO A 39 -7.93 0.09 4.57
N ALA A 40 -7.63 1.14 5.34
CA ALA A 40 -8.47 2.35 5.41
C ALA A 40 -8.10 3.40 4.35
N ILE A 41 -7.02 3.20 3.59
CA ILE A 41 -6.63 4.07 2.48
C ILE A 41 -7.34 3.57 1.23
N SER A 42 -8.10 4.46 0.60
CA SER A 42 -8.89 4.15 -0.60
C SER A 42 -7.99 3.93 -1.82
N GLU A 43 -8.38 3.00 -2.70
CA GLU A 43 -7.73 2.83 -4.00
C GLU A 43 -7.89 4.06 -4.91
N THR A 44 -9.03 4.75 -4.83
CA THR A 44 -9.32 5.92 -5.69
C THR A 44 -8.79 7.22 -5.11
N GLU A 45 -9.02 7.44 -3.81
CA GLU A 45 -8.72 8.71 -3.13
C GLU A 45 -7.43 8.67 -2.28
N GLY A 46 -6.72 7.53 -2.27
CA GLY A 46 -5.66 7.27 -1.31
C GLY A 46 -4.51 8.29 -1.35
N LYS A 47 -4.21 8.86 -2.52
CA LYS A 47 -3.15 9.89 -2.65
C LYS A 47 -3.50 11.15 -1.86
N ARG A 48 -4.76 11.58 -1.91
CA ARG A 48 -5.25 12.75 -1.17
C ARG A 48 -5.34 12.41 0.33
N GLN A 49 -5.92 11.26 0.67
CA GLN A 49 -6.12 10.83 2.05
C GLN A 49 -4.81 10.74 2.83
N ILE A 50 -3.78 10.07 2.29
CA ILE A 50 -2.50 9.94 3.01
C ILE A 50 -1.79 11.28 3.18
N ALA A 51 -1.94 12.20 2.21
CA ALA A 51 -1.41 13.56 2.33
C ALA A 51 -2.15 14.36 3.42
N GLU A 52 -3.47 14.29 3.49
CA GLU A 52 -4.27 14.94 4.55
C GLU A 52 -3.93 14.38 5.94
N LEU A 53 -3.80 13.06 6.06
CA LEU A 53 -3.38 12.42 7.32
C LEU A 53 -2.00 12.91 7.74
N TYR A 54 -1.05 12.97 6.81
CA TYR A 54 0.29 13.49 7.10
C TYR A 54 0.28 14.97 7.47
N VAL A 55 -0.46 15.81 6.73
CA VAL A 55 -0.56 17.25 7.04
C VAL A 55 -1.16 17.48 8.42
N ASN A 56 -2.19 16.73 8.80
CA ASN A 56 -2.89 16.94 10.07
C ASN A 56 -2.14 16.36 11.27
N PHE A 57 -1.50 15.19 11.12
CA PHE A 57 -0.97 14.41 12.25
C PHE A 57 0.53 14.08 12.16
N GLY A 58 1.15 14.34 11.02
CA GLY A 58 2.57 14.07 10.78
C GLY A 58 2.93 12.59 10.81
N MET A 59 4.22 12.30 11.01
CA MET A 59 4.73 10.93 11.04
C MET A 59 4.19 10.10 12.21
N VAL A 60 3.73 10.71 13.31
CA VAL A 60 3.21 9.97 14.47
C VAL A 60 2.04 9.07 14.05
N LEU A 61 1.07 9.61 13.31
CA LEU A 61 -0.05 8.80 12.84
C LEU A 61 0.38 7.77 11.79
N ILE A 62 1.33 8.10 10.92
CA ILE A 62 1.87 7.15 9.93
C ILE A 62 2.49 5.95 10.64
N MET A 63 3.25 6.18 11.70
CA MET A 63 3.85 5.12 12.52
C MET A 63 2.80 4.27 13.24
N ASP A 64 1.73 4.88 13.74
CA ASP A 64 0.61 4.15 14.37
C ASP A 64 -0.16 3.28 13.36
N MET A 65 -0.25 3.72 12.10
CA MET A 65 -0.91 2.97 11.03
C MET A 65 -0.03 1.83 10.47
N LEU A 66 1.30 1.95 10.57
CA LEU A 66 2.25 1.03 9.96
C LEU A 66 2.06 -0.44 10.35
N PRO A 67 1.87 -0.83 11.63
CA PRO A 67 1.69 -2.24 12.00
C PRO A 67 0.52 -2.90 11.27
N ARG A 68 -0.59 -2.17 11.06
CA ARG A 68 -1.74 -2.71 10.34
C ARG A 68 -1.46 -2.86 8.84
N ALA A 69 -0.74 -1.91 8.25
CA ALA A 69 -0.29 -2.00 6.86
C ALA A 69 0.63 -3.22 6.64
N GLU A 70 1.56 -3.48 7.58
CA GLU A 70 2.44 -4.65 7.52
C GLU A 70 1.68 -5.99 7.58
N VAL A 71 0.70 -6.09 8.48
CA VAL A 71 -0.15 -7.28 8.58
C VAL A 71 -0.94 -7.50 7.28
N MET A 72 -1.53 -6.45 6.71
CA MET A 72 -2.24 -6.54 5.44
C MET A 72 -1.33 -6.97 4.30
N ALA A 73 -0.15 -6.37 4.18
CA ALA A 73 0.80 -6.73 3.15
C ALA A 73 1.22 -8.20 3.22
N LYS A 74 1.42 -8.73 4.45
CA LYS A 74 1.70 -10.16 4.65
C LYS A 74 0.52 -11.02 4.19
N LYS A 75 -0.71 -10.65 4.56
CA LYS A 75 -1.91 -11.39 4.15
C LYS A 75 -2.17 -11.34 2.64
N GLU A 76 -1.88 -10.23 1.98
CA GLU A 76 -1.93 -10.17 0.52
C GLU A 76 -0.86 -11.05 -0.13
N SER A 77 0.34 -11.17 0.45
CA SER A 77 1.35 -12.11 -0.04
C SER A 77 0.90 -13.56 0.11
N GLU A 78 0.44 -13.93 1.30
CA GLU A 78 -0.12 -15.28 1.56
C GLU A 78 -1.26 -15.60 0.59
N LEU A 79 -2.14 -14.63 0.32
CA LEU A 79 -3.24 -14.80 -0.65
C LEU A 79 -2.74 -14.98 -2.08
N ARG A 80 -1.72 -14.21 -2.52
CA ARG A 80 -1.12 -14.38 -3.84
C ARG A 80 -0.48 -15.76 -4.00
N GLU A 81 0.26 -16.22 -3.00
CA GLU A 81 0.88 -17.55 -2.99
C GLU A 81 -0.17 -18.65 -3.04
N ALA A 82 -1.23 -18.55 -2.23
CA ALA A 82 -2.33 -19.51 -2.23
C ALA A 82 -3.06 -19.56 -3.59
N ARG A 83 -3.28 -18.40 -4.23
CA ARG A 83 -3.88 -18.33 -5.58
C ARG A 83 -2.98 -18.98 -6.63
N ALA A 84 -1.67 -18.76 -6.56
CA ALA A 84 -0.72 -19.39 -7.47
C ALA A 84 -0.67 -20.91 -7.29
N ALA A 85 -0.73 -21.40 -6.04
CA ALA A 85 -0.81 -22.83 -5.75
C ALA A 85 -2.12 -23.43 -6.29
N LEU A 86 -3.25 -22.75 -6.09
CA LEU A 86 -4.54 -23.16 -6.63
C LEU A 86 -4.51 -23.25 -8.16
N SER A 87 -3.98 -22.23 -8.86
CA SER A 87 -3.89 -22.21 -10.33
C SER A 87 -3.10 -23.41 -10.85
N ARG A 88 -1.95 -23.72 -10.23
CA ARG A 88 -1.12 -24.86 -10.60
C ARG A 88 -1.87 -26.19 -10.50
N ILE A 89 -2.56 -26.41 -9.37
CA ILE A 89 -3.34 -27.64 -9.16
C ILE A 89 -4.50 -27.72 -10.17
N GLN A 90 -5.15 -26.59 -10.47
CA GLN A 90 -6.19 -26.54 -11.49
C GLN A 90 -5.65 -26.91 -12.89
N GLU A 91 -4.47 -26.41 -13.25
CA GLU A 91 -3.79 -26.76 -14.50
C GLU A 91 -3.44 -28.26 -14.57
N GLU A 92 -2.87 -28.82 -13.50
CA GLU A 92 -2.58 -30.27 -13.39
C GLU A 92 -3.84 -31.13 -13.56
N ILE A 93 -4.95 -30.75 -12.91
CA ILE A 93 -6.23 -31.45 -13.05
C ILE A 93 -6.74 -31.41 -14.50
N GLU A 94 -6.63 -30.27 -15.16
CA GLU A 94 -7.07 -30.11 -16.55
C GLU A 94 -6.20 -30.90 -17.53
N GLU A 95 -4.89 -31.00 -17.30
CA GLU A 95 -4.01 -31.87 -18.11
C GLU A 95 -4.38 -33.35 -17.98
N ILE A 96 -4.61 -33.84 -16.76
CA ILE A 96 -5.04 -35.22 -16.51
C ILE A 96 -6.38 -35.50 -17.22
N ARG A 97 -7.33 -34.56 -17.15
CA ARG A 97 -8.64 -34.68 -17.84
C ARG A 97 -8.51 -34.76 -19.36
N ARG A 98 -7.51 -34.11 -19.94
CA ARG A 98 -7.21 -34.18 -21.38
C ARG A 98 -6.51 -35.48 -21.78
N GLY A 99 -6.18 -36.36 -20.82
CA GLY A 99 -5.43 -37.59 -21.07
C GLY A 99 -3.93 -37.38 -21.20
N GLY A 100 -3.40 -36.28 -20.64
CA GLY A 100 -1.96 -36.06 -20.51
C GLY A 100 -1.29 -37.05 -19.56
N GLU A 101 0.02 -37.21 -19.69
CA GLU A 101 0.83 -38.04 -18.77
C GLU A 101 0.94 -37.41 -17.38
N LEU A 102 1.04 -38.27 -16.35
CA LEU A 102 1.14 -37.91 -14.93
C LEU A 102 2.48 -37.27 -14.55
#